data_AF-A0A8J7PXW2-F1
#
_entry.id   AF-A0A8J7PXW2-F1
#
_cell.length_a   1.000
_cell.length_b   1.000
_cell.length_c   1.000
_cell.angle_alpha   90.00
_cell.angle_beta   90.00
_cell.angle_gamma   90.00
#
_symmetry.space_group_name_H-M   'P 1'
#
loop_
_entity.id
_entity.type
_entity.pdbx_description
1 polymer ?
#
loop_
_entity_poly.entity_id
_entity_poly.type
_entity_poly.pdbx_seq_one_letter_code
_entity_poly.pdbx_strand_id
1 'polypeptide(L)'
;MHVHQWRGEFDRAAESQQRARVLAVGDRQLAFVEQHVGKRLFDSGHYCEALDAFAAALTLRQRCGAPEDQLLSSRVAVQRAGELASRSID
;
A
#
# COMPACT_ATOMS: atom_id res chain seq x y z
N MET A 1 -21.69 18.35 -1.21
CA MET A 1 -21.78 17.11 -2.01
C MET A 1 -20.35 16.71 -2.42
N HIS A 2 -19.69 15.84 -1.66
CA HIS A 2 -18.33 15.36 -1.99
C HIS A 2 -18.00 13.95 -1.43
N VAL A 3 -18.76 13.46 -0.43
CA VAL A 3 -18.48 12.15 0.19
C VAL A 3 -18.83 10.96 -0.72
N HIS A 4 -19.76 11.13 -1.66
CA HIS A 4 -20.19 10.05 -2.56
C HIS A 4 -19.25 9.85 -3.76
N GLN A 5 -18.61 10.91 -4.27
CA GLN A 5 -17.61 10.75 -5.34
C GLN A 5 -16.34 10.07 -4.83
N TRP A 6 -15.89 10.41 -3.62
CA TRP A 6 -14.75 9.73 -2.99
C TRP A 6 -14.98 8.21 -2.92
N ARG A 7 -16.11 7.75 -2.35
CA ARG A 7 -16.41 6.30 -2.22
C ARG A 7 -16.46 5.55 -3.56
N GLY A 8 -17.10 6.12 -4.58
CA GLY A 8 -17.16 5.49 -5.90
C GLY A 8 -15.81 5.45 -6.64
N GLU A 9 -14.91 6.39 -6.37
CA GLU A 9 -13.55 6.39 -6.90
C GLU A 9 -12.65 5.39 -6.17
N PHE A 10 -12.83 5.18 -4.86
CA PHE A 10 -12.11 4.12 -4.13
C PHE A 10 -12.48 2.73 -4.63
N ASP A 11 -13.76 2.45 -4.85
CA ASP A 11 -14.20 1.15 -5.36
C ASP A 11 -13.62 0.87 -6.75
N ARG A 12 -13.62 1.87 -7.63
CA ARG A 12 -12.98 1.79 -8.95
C ARG A 12 -11.46 1.68 -8.86
N ALA A 13 -10.83 2.41 -7.95
CA ALA A 13 -9.39 2.36 -7.74
C ALA A 13 -8.96 1.02 -7.13
N ALA A 14 -9.78 0.40 -6.28
CA ALA A 14 -9.56 -0.91 -5.72
C ALA A 14 -9.68 -2.00 -6.81
N GLU A 15 -10.72 -1.94 -7.65
CA GLU A 15 -10.87 -2.87 -8.78
C GLU A 15 -9.72 -2.75 -9.78
N SER A 16 -9.33 -1.52 -10.14
CA SER A 16 -8.18 -1.28 -11.02
C SER A 16 -6.88 -1.81 -10.44
N GLN A 17 -6.73 -1.76 -9.11
CA GLN A 17 -5.53 -2.20 -8.43
C GLN A 17 -5.49 -3.71 -8.23
N GLN A 18 -6.64 -4.34 -7.98
CA GLN A 18 -6.75 -5.81 -7.98
C GLN A 18 -6.42 -6.38 -9.37
N ARG A 19 -6.91 -5.74 -10.43
CA ARG A 19 -6.49 -6.08 -11.81
C ARG A 19 -4.99 -5.89 -12.00
N ALA A 20 -4.41 -4.79 -11.50
CA ALA A 20 -2.97 -4.56 -11.59
C ALA A 20 -2.14 -5.61 -10.83
N ARG A 21 -2.61 -6.10 -9.67
CA ARG A 21 -1.97 -7.20 -8.92
C ARG A 21 -1.98 -8.49 -9.73
N VAL A 22 -3.10 -8.83 -10.35
CA VAL A 22 -3.24 -10.03 -11.21
C VAL A 22 -2.34 -9.93 -12.46
N LEU A 23 -2.19 -8.73 -13.01
CA LEU A 23 -1.35 -8.46 -14.19
C LEU A 23 0.14 -8.28 -13.87
N ALA A 24 0.53 -8.19 -12.60
CA ALA A 24 1.92 -8.00 -12.22
C ALA A 24 2.75 -9.25 -12.52
N VAL A 25 3.61 -9.20 -13.54
CA VAL A 25 4.40 -10.34 -14.01
C VAL A 25 5.73 -10.51 -13.23
N GLY A 26 5.78 -10.09 -11.96
CA GLY A 26 6.98 -10.24 -11.15
C GLY A 26 6.99 -9.46 -9.84
N ASP A 27 7.88 -9.85 -8.93
CA ASP A 27 7.98 -9.32 -7.56
C ASP A 27 8.20 -7.79 -7.55
N ARG A 28 8.96 -7.23 -8.50
CA ARG A 28 9.18 -5.78 -8.60
C ARG A 28 7.91 -5.02 -8.96
N GLN A 29 7.15 -5.52 -9.94
CA GLN A 29 5.89 -4.91 -10.37
C GLN A 29 4.85 -5.03 -9.27
N LEU A 30 4.76 -6.19 -8.63
CA LEU A 30 3.84 -6.39 -7.52
C LEU A 30 4.20 -5.49 -6.33
N ALA A 31 5.49 -5.34 -6.01
CA ALA A 31 5.95 -4.43 -4.97
C ALA A 31 5.54 -2.98 -5.23
N PHE A 32 5.58 -2.55 -6.49
CA PHE A 32 5.13 -1.22 -6.87
C PHE A 32 3.62 -1.07 -6.66
N VAL A 33 2.84 -2.06 -7.10
CA VAL A 33 1.39 -2.07 -6.89
C VAL A 33 1.05 -2.01 -5.39
N GLU A 34 1.65 -2.87 -4.56
CA GLU A 34 1.44 -2.90 -3.10
C GLU A 34 1.82 -1.58 -2.42
N GLN A 35 2.94 -0.96 -2.80
CA GLN A 35 3.33 0.34 -2.27
C GLN A 35 2.29 1.42 -2.57
N HIS A 36 1.72 1.42 -3.79
CA HIS A 36 0.66 2.34 -4.17
C HIS A 36 -0.66 2.04 -3.47
N VAL A 37 -0.98 0.77 -3.20
CA VAL A 37 -2.15 0.39 -2.39
C VAL A 37 -2.01 0.99 -0.99
N GLY A 38 -0.87 0.72 -0.34
CA GLY A 38 -0.61 1.18 1.02
C GLY A 38 -0.72 2.70 1.15
N LYS A 39 -0.18 3.46 0.18
CA LYS A 39 -0.31 4.91 0.17
C LYS A 39 -1.75 5.39 0.15
N ARG A 40 -2.59 4.84 -0.74
CA ARG A 40 -4.00 5.25 -0.83
C ARG A 40 -4.78 4.90 0.43
N LEU A 41 -4.54 3.72 1.00
CA LEU A 41 -5.17 3.29 2.25
C LEU A 41 -4.76 4.21 3.41
N PHE A 42 -3.46 4.56 3.48
CA PHE A 42 -2.93 5.51 4.45
C PHE A 42 -3.58 6.89 4.31
N ASP A 43 -3.69 7.41 3.09
CA ASP A 43 -4.35 8.69 2.80
C ASP A 43 -5.86 8.66 3.12
N SER A 44 -6.47 7.47 3.11
CA SER A 44 -7.89 7.25 3.45
C SER A 44 -8.12 6.97 4.93
N GLY A 45 -7.07 6.94 5.76
CA GLY A 45 -7.15 6.64 7.20
C GLY A 45 -7.25 5.16 7.56
N HIS A 46 -7.19 4.25 6.59
CA HIS A 46 -7.20 2.79 6.81
C HIS A 46 -5.79 2.31 7.16
N TYR A 47 -5.28 2.71 8.33
CA TYR A 47 -3.87 2.52 8.69
C TYR A 47 -3.45 1.05 8.86
N CYS A 48 -4.34 0.18 9.35
CA CYS A 48 -4.08 -1.26 9.46
C CYS A 48 -3.89 -1.91 8.09
N GLU A 49 -4.82 -1.68 7.16
CA GLU A 49 -4.72 -2.23 5.80
C GLU A 49 -3.53 -1.60 5.02
N ALA A 50 -3.23 -0.32 5.29
CA ALA A 50 -2.07 0.34 4.73
C ALA A 50 -0.76 -0.31 5.18
N LEU A 51 -0.67 -0.67 6.47
CA LEU A 51 0.48 -1.37 7.04
C LEU A 51 0.72 -2.70 6.32
N ASP A 52 -0.33 -3.50 6.14
CA ASP A 52 -0.23 -4.79 5.46
C ASP A 52 0.26 -4.65 4.01
N ALA A 53 -0.27 -3.66 3.29
CA ALA A 53 0.16 -3.38 1.92
C ALA A 53 1.62 -2.91 1.84
N PHE A 54 2.06 -2.04 2.75
CA PHE A 54 3.48 -1.61 2.79
C PHE A 54 4.42 -2.74 3.19
N ALA A 55 3.99 -3.63 4.11
CA ALA A 55 4.76 -4.80 4.50
C ALA A 55 4.92 -5.78 3.33
N ALA A 56 3.83 -6.04 2.58
CA ALA A 56 3.89 -6.85 1.37
C ALA A 56 4.86 -6.26 0.32
N ALA A 57 4.79 -4.95 0.09
CA ALA A 57 5.72 -4.25 -0.80
C ALA A 57 7.19 -4.41 -0.36
N LEU A 58 7.46 -4.31 0.94
CA LEU A 58 8.79 -4.47 1.50
C LEU A 58 9.32 -5.90 1.28
N THR A 59 8.52 -6.92 1.58
CA THR A 59 8.91 -8.32 1.37
C THR A 59 9.23 -8.62 -0.10
N LEU A 60 8.42 -8.09 -1.03
CA LEU A 60 8.65 -8.26 -2.46
C LEU A 60 9.92 -7.56 -2.93
N ARG A 61 10.19 -6.34 -2.42
CA ARG A 61 11.44 -5.60 -2.68
C ARG A 61 12.67 -6.35 -2.18
N GLN A 62 12.58 -6.97 -1.01
CA GLN A 62 13.67 -7.80 -0.47
C GLN A 62 13.91 -9.04 -1.35
N ARG A 63 12.84 -9.72 -1.76
CA ARG A 63 12.92 -10.91 -2.62
C ARG A 63 13.54 -10.62 -4.00
N CYS A 64 13.21 -9.48 -4.60
CA CYS A 64 13.74 -9.11 -5.91
C CYS A 64 15.07 -8.35 -5.85
N GLY A 65 15.67 -8.17 -4.67
CA GLY A 65 16.91 -7.39 -4.51
C GLY A 65 16.76 -5.93 -4.97
N ALA A 66 15.62 -5.30 -4.66
CA ALA A 66 15.41 -3.89 -4.96
C ALA A 66 16.47 -3.01 -4.26
N PRO A 67 16.80 -1.84 -4.84
CA PRO A 67 17.83 -1.00 -4.26
C PRO A 67 17.42 -0.46 -2.87
N GLU A 68 18.44 -0.17 -2.06
CA GLU A 68 18.29 0.12 -0.63
C GLU A 68 17.39 1.34 -0.36
N ASP A 69 17.39 2.32 -1.25
CA ASP A 69 16.49 3.48 -1.23
C ASP A 69 15.00 3.07 -1.24
N GLN A 70 14.64 2.08 -2.05
CA GLN A 70 13.28 1.56 -2.12
C GLN A 70 12.93 0.75 -0.87
N LEU A 71 13.88 0.00 -0.33
CA LEU A 71 13.70 -0.73 0.93
C LEU A 71 13.51 0.22 2.12
N LEU A 72 14.30 1.30 2.18
CA LEU A 72 14.17 2.34 3.19
C LEU A 72 12.82 3.06 3.08
N SER A 73 12.41 3.42 1.86
CA SER A 73 11.10 4.04 1.63
C SER A 73 9.94 3.17 2.12
N SER A 74 9.95 1.87 1.83
CA SER A 74 8.91 0.95 2.33
C SER A 74 8.99 0.78 3.85
N ARG A 75 10.19 0.70 4.44
CA ARG A 75 10.35 0.60 5.91
C ARG A 75 9.79 1.80 6.64
N VAL A 76 10.07 3.01 6.17
CA VAL A 76 9.52 4.25 6.75
C VAL A 76 7.99 4.24 6.66
N ALA A 77 7.44 3.80 5.53
CA ALA A 77 6.00 3.70 5.34
C ALA A 77 5.35 2.67 6.29
N VAL A 78 5.96 1.48 6.44
CA VAL A 78 5.53 0.44 7.39
C VAL A 78 5.56 0.99 8.82
N GLN A 79 6.67 1.60 9.25
CA GLN A 79 6.79 2.15 10.59
C GLN A 79 5.70 3.19 10.85
N ARG A 80 5.52 4.14 9.92
CA ARG A 80 4.55 5.21 10.08
C ARG A 80 3.10 4.72 10.09
N ALA A 81 2.77 3.75 9.23
CA ALA A 81 1.46 3.13 9.23
C ALA A 81 1.20 2.37 10.54
N GLY A 82 2.20 1.65 11.05
CA GLY A 82 2.13 0.95 12.33
C GLY A 82 1.90 1.88 13.52
N GLU A 83 2.61 3.00 13.59
CA GLU A 83 2.40 4.03 14.63
C GLU A 83 0.96 4.55 14.67
N LEU A 84 0.36 4.81 13.50
CA LEU A 84 -1.00 5.34 13.38
C LEU A 84 -2.07 4.26 13.57
N ALA A 85 -1.80 3.04 13.12
CA ALA A 85 -2.66 1.89 13.35
C ALA A 85 -2.80 1.60 14.85
N SER A 86 -1.69 1.56 15.59
CA SER A 86 -1.70 1.36 17.04
C SER A 86 -2.45 2.47 17.79
N ARG A 87 -2.40 3.72 17.30
CA ARG A 87 -3.13 4.85 17.87
C ARG A 87 -4.62 4.89 17.56
N SER A 88 -5.08 4.15 16.56
CA SER A 88 -6.50 4.09 16.19
C SER A 88 -7.27 2.99 16.93
N ILE A 89 -6.57 2.17 17.71
CA ILE A 89 -7.12 1.07 18.52
C ILE A 89 -7.31 1.51 20.00
N ASP A 90 -6.70 2.62 20.39
CA ASP A 90 -6.82 3.28 21.72
C ASP A 90 -7.98 4.29 21.73
#